data_AF-A0A0D6EJ37-F1
#
_entry.id   AF-A0A0D6EJ37-F1
#
_cell.length_a   1.000
_cell.length_b   1.000
_cell.length_c   1.000
_cell.angle_alpha   90.00
_cell.angle_beta   90.00
_cell.angle_gamma   90.00
#
_symmetry.space_group_name_H-M   'P 1'
#
loop_
_entity.id
_entity.type
_entity.pdbx_description
1 polymer ?
#
loop_
_entity_poly.entity_id
_entity_poly.type
_entity_poly.pdbx_seq_one_letter_code
_entity_poly.pdbx_strand_id
1 'polypeptide(L)'
;MVTAPVDLVPLGLVSDFQQSHRYVVSFRNWLNPVEHSQLLIYRQDDNQRWYGIANECPHLSLPLEQGDIEDLCESTSHDGADSDENPASQPIILCPFHQYDWGLRDGQSSTGMRACTYRVEARDDGRLWMEPPGDRGDDYRLLGVRIVSERACLAFWLSGSDLASLLSSISLCADLTSSSSSPSAITIPPAPSSPSQPTSIVGWARLILLAPSPTAKVSLTRHLVALFRSGQLTRLSSPSDPPQPAEPYRAPSVVTVAPGQALKLGKAGSVQNRIKLLHALAAIEQWAIDLAVDCVARFYDWRVGADDGKEGKRMPWSFVADFLKVAEDEAKCVPVVHAGRVHT
;
A
#
# COMPACT_ATOMS: atom_id res chain seq x y z
N MET A 1 33.03 -22.42 -6.71
CA MET A 1 33.96 -21.27 -6.83
C MET A 1 34.18 -20.73 -5.43
N VAL A 2 35.42 -20.71 -4.97
CA VAL A 2 35.80 -20.26 -3.62
C VAL A 2 35.70 -18.73 -3.59
N THR A 3 34.67 -18.19 -2.95
CA THR A 3 34.48 -16.75 -2.80
C THR A 3 35.43 -16.23 -1.73
N ALA A 4 36.38 -15.38 -2.14
CA ALA A 4 37.23 -14.63 -1.24
C ALA A 4 36.38 -13.65 -0.39
N PRO A 5 36.80 -13.29 0.84
CA PRO A 5 36.01 -12.44 1.71
C PRO A 5 35.90 -11.02 1.12
N VAL A 6 34.66 -10.59 0.88
CA VAL A 6 34.29 -9.19 0.56
C VAL A 6 34.37 -8.39 1.86
N ASP A 7 34.97 -7.19 1.83
CA ASP A 7 35.05 -6.31 2.99
C ASP A 7 33.63 -5.86 3.39
N LEU A 8 33.09 -6.42 4.48
CA LEU A 8 31.76 -6.07 4.97
C LEU A 8 31.77 -4.69 5.63
N VAL A 9 30.64 -3.98 5.55
CA VAL A 9 30.41 -2.68 6.19
C VAL A 9 29.63 -2.88 7.50
N PRO A 10 30.05 -2.24 8.61
CA PRO A 10 29.32 -2.33 9.87
C PRO A 10 28.04 -1.47 9.83
N LEU A 11 26.92 -2.06 10.27
CA LEU A 11 25.62 -1.38 10.31
C LEU A 11 25.30 -0.75 11.67
N GLY A 12 25.73 -1.38 12.76
CA GLY A 12 25.42 -0.96 14.13
C GLY A 12 25.49 -2.11 15.12
N LEU A 13 25.05 -1.89 16.37
CA LEU A 13 24.95 -2.95 17.38
C LEU A 13 23.72 -3.81 17.11
N VAL A 14 23.82 -5.13 17.26
CA VAL A 14 22.68 -6.05 17.08
C VAL A 14 21.51 -5.73 18.02
N SER A 15 21.77 -5.12 19.17
CA SER A 15 20.76 -4.61 20.11
C SER A 15 19.85 -3.55 19.51
N ASP A 16 20.37 -2.74 18.57
CA ASP A 16 19.61 -1.66 17.93
C ASP A 16 18.61 -2.21 16.91
N PHE A 17 18.84 -3.43 16.43
CA PHE A 17 18.01 -4.12 15.45
C PHE A 17 16.98 -5.08 16.09
N GLN A 18 16.54 -4.78 17.32
CA GLN A 18 15.55 -5.59 18.05
C GLN A 18 14.11 -5.04 17.96
N GLN A 19 13.94 -3.79 17.52
CA GLN A 19 12.64 -3.08 17.56
C GLN A 19 11.67 -3.48 16.43
N SER A 20 12.20 -4.05 15.35
CA SER A 20 11.48 -4.55 14.19
C SER A 20 12.20 -5.78 13.64
N HIS A 21 11.49 -6.57 12.84
CA HIS A 21 12.07 -7.64 12.05
C HIS A 21 12.62 -7.11 10.71
N ARG A 22 12.32 -5.85 10.36
CA ARG A 22 12.64 -5.26 9.05
C ARG A 22 13.26 -3.87 9.15
N TYR A 23 14.33 -3.65 8.39
CA TYR A 23 15.06 -2.39 8.32
C TYR A 23 15.47 -2.08 6.89
N VAL A 24 15.42 -0.81 6.50
CA VAL A 24 15.98 -0.32 5.24
C VAL A 24 17.28 0.39 5.54
N VAL A 25 18.36 -0.09 4.93
CA VAL A 25 19.68 0.51 5.01
C VAL A 25 19.99 1.24 3.70
N SER A 26 20.46 2.48 3.81
CA SER A 26 20.80 3.31 2.67
C SER A 26 22.31 3.44 2.56
N PHE A 27 22.85 3.15 1.38
CA PHE A 27 24.26 3.30 1.05
C PHE A 27 24.46 4.38 -0.01
N ARG A 28 25.64 4.98 -0.02
CA ARG A 28 26.10 5.90 -1.07
C ARG A 28 27.52 5.58 -1.46
N ASN A 29 27.79 5.54 -2.76
CA ASN A 29 29.15 5.42 -3.26
C ASN A 29 29.89 6.74 -3.02
N TRP A 30 30.99 6.69 -2.28
CA TRP A 30 31.78 7.87 -1.95
C TRP A 30 32.60 8.38 -3.15
N LEU A 31 32.97 7.48 -4.07
CA LEU A 31 33.68 7.81 -5.30
C LEU A 31 32.72 8.33 -6.39
N ASN A 32 31.49 7.83 -6.42
CA ASN A 32 30.42 8.31 -7.29
C ASN A 32 29.17 8.72 -6.48
N PRO A 33 29.10 9.97 -5.96
CA PRO A 33 28.05 10.36 -5.02
C PRO A 33 26.62 10.40 -5.58
N VAL A 34 26.43 10.17 -6.89
CA VAL A 34 25.12 10.02 -7.55
C VAL A 34 24.56 8.61 -7.33
N GLU A 35 25.43 7.61 -7.20
CA GLU A 35 25.05 6.24 -6.91
C GLU A 35 24.66 6.10 -5.44
N HIS A 36 23.41 5.71 -5.24
CA HIS A 36 22.85 5.37 -3.95
C HIS A 36 22.05 4.09 -4.10
N SER A 37 22.00 3.30 -3.04
CA SER A 37 21.28 2.03 -3.04
C SER A 37 20.57 1.84 -1.72
N GLN A 38 19.35 1.33 -1.78
CA GLN A 38 18.56 0.97 -0.61
C GLN A 38 18.42 -0.54 -0.56
N LEU A 39 18.74 -1.11 0.58
CA LEU A 39 18.72 -2.54 0.81
C LEU A 39 17.81 -2.84 2.00
N LEU A 40 17.04 -3.91 1.91
CA LEU A 40 16.14 -4.39 2.95
C LEU A 40 16.81 -5.51 3.74
N ILE A 41 16.81 -5.36 5.06
CA ILE A 41 17.28 -6.35 6.00
C ILE A 41 16.09 -6.95 6.71
N TYR A 42 16.03 -8.29 6.75
CA TYR A 42 15.05 -9.06 7.49
C TYR A 42 15.73 -9.92 8.56
N ARG A 43 15.11 -9.98 9.74
CA ARG A 43 15.52 -10.81 10.87
C ARG A 43 14.45 -11.86 11.16
N GLN A 44 14.82 -13.12 11.02
CA GLN A 44 13.97 -14.27 11.35
C GLN A 44 14.03 -14.61 12.85
N ASP A 45 12.88 -14.98 13.43
CA ASP A 45 12.68 -15.10 14.87
C ASP A 45 13.34 -16.32 15.52
N ASP A 46 13.25 -17.48 14.89
CA ASP A 46 13.62 -18.74 15.53
C ASP A 46 15.14 -18.89 15.72
N ASN A 47 15.96 -18.17 14.94
CA ASN A 47 17.41 -18.37 14.89
C ASN A 47 18.26 -17.09 14.82
N GLN A 48 17.67 -15.90 14.99
CA GLN A 48 18.36 -14.61 14.74
C GLN A 48 19.09 -14.61 13.37
N ARG A 49 18.52 -15.27 12.37
CA ARG A 49 19.08 -15.31 11.01
C ARG A 49 18.78 -13.99 10.33
N TRP A 50 19.77 -13.48 9.62
CA TRP A 50 19.69 -12.21 8.92
C TRP A 50 19.71 -12.45 7.42
N TYR A 51 18.86 -11.72 6.72
CA TYR A 51 18.76 -11.74 5.27
C TYR A 51 18.86 -10.32 4.74
N GLY A 52 19.61 -10.14 3.66
CA GLY A 52 19.73 -8.87 2.95
C GLY A 52 19.28 -9.02 1.51
N ILE A 53 18.43 -8.12 1.03
CA ILE A 53 17.96 -8.10 -0.36
C ILE A 53 17.91 -6.65 -0.84
N ALA A 54 18.07 -6.41 -2.15
CA ALA A 54 17.81 -5.11 -2.74
C ALA A 54 16.39 -4.66 -2.40
N ASN A 55 16.22 -3.40 -1.97
CA ASN A 55 14.88 -2.84 -1.71
C ASN A 55 14.13 -2.52 -2.99
N GLU A 56 14.66 -2.86 -4.17
CA GLU A 56 14.04 -2.61 -5.46
C GLU A 56 13.66 -3.93 -6.12
N CYS A 57 12.38 -4.10 -6.42
CA CYS A 57 11.88 -5.29 -7.11
C CYS A 57 12.45 -5.35 -8.54
N PRO A 58 13.09 -6.47 -8.97
CA PRO A 58 13.68 -6.59 -10.31
C PRO A 58 12.71 -6.39 -11.49
N HIS A 59 11.40 -6.48 -11.25
CA HIS A 59 10.38 -6.24 -12.28
C HIS A 59 10.30 -4.77 -12.71
N LEU A 60 10.16 -3.84 -11.76
CA LEU A 60 9.90 -2.42 -12.03
C LEU A 60 10.61 -1.46 -11.06
N SER A 61 11.64 -1.94 -10.35
CA SER A 61 12.43 -1.20 -9.36
C SER A 61 11.59 -0.51 -8.28
N LEU A 62 10.44 -1.09 -7.94
CA LEU A 62 9.57 -0.56 -6.88
C LEU A 62 9.97 -1.12 -5.50
N PRO A 63 9.72 -0.37 -4.41
CA PRO A 63 10.15 -0.75 -3.07
C PRO A 63 9.64 -2.12 -2.60
N LEU A 64 10.53 -3.00 -2.13
CA LEU A 64 10.17 -4.29 -1.54
C LEU A 64 9.87 -4.22 -0.05
N GLU A 65 10.29 -3.17 0.65
CA GLU A 65 10.17 -3.00 2.11
C GLU A 65 8.76 -3.22 2.68
N GLN A 66 7.70 -2.94 1.92
CA GLN A 66 6.31 -3.12 2.34
C GLN A 66 5.73 -4.49 1.95
N GLY A 67 6.54 -5.36 1.34
CA GLY A 67 6.15 -6.71 0.97
C GLY A 67 5.84 -7.57 2.19
N ASP A 68 4.86 -8.46 2.02
CA ASP A 68 4.60 -9.52 3.00
C ASP A 68 5.73 -10.55 2.92
N ILE A 69 6.23 -11.00 4.07
CA ILE A 69 7.26 -12.05 4.15
C ILE A 69 6.57 -13.32 4.63
N GLU A 70 6.60 -14.36 3.80
CA GLU A 70 6.13 -15.68 4.19
C GLU A 70 7.32 -16.45 4.76
N ASP A 71 7.34 -16.53 6.09
CA ASP A 71 8.32 -17.30 6.84
C ASP A 71 7.68 -18.64 7.23
N LEU A 72 7.66 -19.57 6.27
CA LEU A 72 7.16 -20.93 6.50
C LEU A 72 8.18 -21.70 7.33
N CYS A 73 8.23 -21.43 8.63
CA CYS A 73 8.90 -22.29 9.59
C CYS A 73 8.15 -23.64 9.60
N GLU A 74 8.82 -24.72 9.18
CA GLU A 74 8.29 -26.07 9.38
C GLU A 74 8.17 -26.33 10.89
N SER A 75 7.02 -26.03 11.47
CA SER A 75 6.69 -26.44 12.83
C SER A 75 6.54 -27.95 12.88
N THR A 76 7.60 -28.63 13.29
CA THR A 76 7.60 -29.94 13.96
C THR A 76 6.68 -31.00 13.35
N SER A 77 7.24 -31.82 12.45
CA SER A 77 6.78 -33.19 12.30
C SER A 77 7.00 -33.94 13.64
N HIS A 78 5.93 -34.06 14.43
CA HIS A 78 5.74 -35.29 15.20
C HIS A 78 5.57 -36.40 14.17
N ASP A 79 6.67 -37.03 13.78
CA ASP A 79 6.81 -38.48 13.65
C ASP A 79 8.18 -38.78 13.06
N GLY A 80 9.02 -39.45 13.85
CA GLY A 80 10.42 -39.71 13.56
C GLY A 80 10.65 -40.57 12.32
N ALA A 81 10.77 -39.93 11.18
CA ALA A 81 11.44 -40.47 10.00
C ALA A 81 12.50 -39.47 9.56
N ASP A 82 13.75 -39.94 9.50
CA ASP A 82 14.87 -39.25 8.88
C ASP A 82 14.47 -38.75 7.49
N SER A 83 14.34 -37.44 7.33
CA SER A 83 14.19 -36.83 6.00
C SER A 83 14.97 -35.52 5.97
N ASP A 84 15.96 -35.51 5.09
CA ASP A 84 16.82 -34.39 4.69
C ASP A 84 16.16 -33.01 4.86
N GLU A 85 16.89 -32.06 5.46
CA GLU A 85 16.52 -30.64 5.48
C GLU A 85 16.07 -30.23 4.07
N ASN A 86 14.78 -29.96 3.86
CA ASN A 86 14.29 -29.51 2.57
C ASN A 86 14.87 -28.12 2.31
N PRO A 87 15.82 -27.95 1.35
CA PRO A 87 16.48 -26.67 1.14
C PRO A 87 15.54 -25.60 0.54
N ALA A 88 14.28 -25.95 0.27
CA ALA A 88 13.26 -25.08 -0.30
C ALA A 88 12.48 -24.23 0.72
N SER A 89 12.57 -24.48 2.04
CA SER A 89 11.90 -23.65 3.07
C SER A 89 12.74 -22.40 3.41
N GLN A 90 12.96 -21.54 2.42
CA GLN A 90 13.51 -20.20 2.66
C GLN A 90 12.39 -19.17 2.83
N PRO A 91 12.59 -18.13 3.65
CA PRO A 91 11.61 -17.05 3.72
C PRO A 91 11.57 -16.32 2.37
N ILE A 92 10.36 -16.07 1.89
CA ILE A 92 10.11 -15.36 0.64
C ILE A 92 9.48 -14.01 0.94
N ILE A 93 9.84 -12.98 0.17
CA ILE A 93 9.15 -11.69 0.18
C ILE A 93 8.31 -11.53 -1.07
N LEU A 94 7.04 -11.16 -0.89
CA LEU A 94 6.13 -10.85 -1.97
C LEU A 94 6.20 -9.37 -2.30
N CYS A 95 6.42 -9.04 -3.57
CA CYS A 95 6.38 -7.66 -4.03
C CYS A 95 4.99 -7.07 -3.77
N PRO A 96 4.88 -5.94 -3.02
CA PRO A 96 3.59 -5.39 -2.61
C PRO A 96 2.79 -4.72 -3.75
N PHE A 97 3.33 -4.73 -4.98
CA PHE A 97 2.70 -4.12 -6.15
C PHE A 97 2.25 -5.16 -7.17
N HIS A 98 2.94 -6.30 -7.27
CA HIS A 98 2.75 -7.27 -8.36
C HIS A 98 2.75 -8.72 -7.88
N GLN A 99 2.91 -8.96 -6.57
CA GLN A 99 2.95 -10.28 -5.94
C GLN A 99 4.01 -11.26 -6.50
N TYR A 100 5.05 -10.75 -7.17
CA TYR A 100 6.23 -11.56 -7.47
C TYR A 100 6.95 -11.95 -6.18
N ASP A 101 7.23 -13.24 -6.05
CA ASP A 101 7.97 -13.84 -4.96
C ASP A 101 9.47 -13.69 -5.16
N TRP A 102 10.20 -13.42 -4.08
CA TRP A 102 11.66 -13.37 -4.06
C TRP A 102 12.19 -14.09 -2.83
N GLY A 103 12.97 -15.15 -3.04
CA GLY A 103 13.68 -15.84 -1.96
C GLY A 103 14.66 -14.89 -1.28
N LEU A 104 14.59 -14.76 0.05
CA LEU A 104 15.49 -13.87 0.78
C LEU A 104 16.92 -14.41 0.89
N ARG A 105 17.15 -15.70 0.61
CA ARG A 105 18.50 -16.30 0.63
C ARG A 105 19.23 -16.11 -0.69
N ASP A 106 18.58 -16.43 -1.81
CA ASP A 106 19.19 -16.52 -3.14
C ASP A 106 18.62 -15.52 -4.15
N GLY A 107 17.58 -14.77 -3.77
CA GLY A 107 16.89 -13.82 -4.61
C GLY A 107 16.04 -14.46 -5.69
N GLN A 108 15.89 -15.79 -5.72
CA GLN A 108 15.22 -16.48 -6.82
C GLN A 108 13.70 -16.27 -6.74
N SER A 109 13.09 -16.04 -7.91
CA SER A 109 11.64 -15.95 -8.07
C SER A 109 11.11 -17.14 -8.86
N SER A 110 9.87 -17.55 -8.57
CA SER A 110 9.13 -18.54 -9.35
C SER A 110 9.03 -18.20 -10.85
N THR A 111 9.19 -16.92 -11.22
CA THR A 111 9.16 -16.46 -12.61
C THR A 111 10.50 -16.56 -13.33
N GLY A 112 11.54 -17.08 -12.68
CA GLY A 112 12.90 -17.20 -13.23
C GLY A 112 13.74 -15.92 -13.17
N MET A 113 13.21 -14.83 -12.61
CA MET A 113 13.98 -13.63 -12.29
C MET A 113 14.79 -13.83 -11.01
N ARG A 114 15.80 -12.97 -10.78
CA ARG A 114 16.59 -12.98 -9.55
C ARG A 114 16.81 -11.58 -9.00
N ALA A 115 16.48 -11.37 -7.72
CA ALA A 115 16.83 -10.18 -6.96
C ALA A 115 18.27 -10.27 -6.44
N CYS A 116 18.91 -9.11 -6.24
CA CYS A 116 20.22 -9.07 -5.60
C CYS A 116 20.06 -9.33 -4.10
N THR A 117 20.70 -10.38 -3.59
CA THR A 117 20.83 -10.64 -2.16
C THR A 117 22.22 -10.26 -1.66
N TYR A 118 22.29 -9.93 -0.38
CA TYR A 118 23.48 -9.43 0.28
C TYR A 118 23.71 -10.22 1.54
N ARG A 119 24.96 -10.59 1.79
CA ARG A 119 25.31 -11.26 3.04
C ARG A 119 25.13 -10.30 4.21
N VAL A 120 24.39 -10.73 5.23
CA VAL A 120 24.24 -10.03 6.50
C VAL A 120 24.60 -11.00 7.63
N GLU A 121 25.50 -10.59 8.53
CA GLU A 121 25.97 -11.44 9.62
C GLU A 121 26.16 -10.64 10.91
N ALA A 122 25.71 -11.22 12.03
CA ALA A 122 26.10 -10.76 13.36
C ALA A 122 27.45 -11.39 13.69
N ARG A 123 28.42 -10.59 14.14
CA ARG A 123 29.74 -11.05 14.55
C ARG A 123 29.89 -11.04 16.08
N ASP A 124 30.94 -11.71 16.56
CA ASP A 124 31.24 -11.85 18.00
C ASP A 124 31.50 -10.50 18.70
N ASP A 125 31.76 -9.43 17.94
CA ASP A 125 31.89 -8.06 18.44
C ASP A 125 30.54 -7.41 18.79
N GLY A 126 29.43 -8.13 18.63
CA GLY A 126 28.07 -7.66 18.91
C GLY A 126 27.52 -6.71 17.85
N ARG A 127 28.20 -6.58 16.69
CA ARG A 127 27.77 -5.71 15.58
C ARG A 127 27.18 -6.53 14.45
N LEU A 128 26.24 -5.91 13.75
CA LEU A 128 25.70 -6.40 12.50
C LEU A 128 26.54 -5.87 11.34
N TRP A 129 26.97 -6.78 10.47
CA TRP A 129 27.81 -6.50 9.31
C TRP A 129 27.08 -6.92 8.05
N MET A 130 27.33 -6.20 6.96
CA MET A 130 26.65 -6.45 5.71
C MET A 130 27.56 -6.21 4.51
N GLU A 131 27.37 -7.00 3.47
CA GLU A 131 28.02 -6.82 2.18
C GLU A 131 27.54 -5.52 1.53
N PRO A 132 28.46 -4.60 1.16
CA PRO A 132 28.08 -3.37 0.49
C PRO A 132 27.52 -3.67 -0.91
N PRO A 133 26.65 -2.81 -1.45
CA PRO A 133 26.31 -2.85 -2.87
C PRO A 133 27.53 -2.52 -3.73
N GLY A 134 27.55 -3.01 -4.97
CA GLY A 134 28.63 -2.74 -5.93
C GLY A 134 29.68 -3.84 -6.02
N ASP A 135 30.72 -3.56 -6.80
CA ASP A 135 31.84 -4.47 -7.05
C ASP A 135 33.05 -4.14 -6.15
N ARG A 136 34.02 -5.04 -6.12
CA ARG A 136 35.25 -4.84 -5.37
C ARG A 136 36.00 -3.60 -5.87
N GLY A 137 36.12 -2.59 -5.01
CA GLY A 137 36.76 -1.31 -5.33
C GLY A 137 35.81 -0.12 -5.22
N ASP A 138 34.50 -0.34 -5.16
CA ASP A 138 33.53 0.68 -4.81
C ASP A 138 33.61 1.05 -3.31
N ASP A 139 33.45 2.33 -2.98
CA ASP A 139 33.49 2.83 -1.59
C ASP A 139 32.07 3.18 -1.13
N TYR A 140 31.21 2.16 -1.01
CA TYR A 140 29.87 2.35 -0.48
C TYR A 140 29.90 2.48 1.04
N ARG A 141 29.35 3.58 1.54
CA ARG A 141 29.24 3.87 2.97
C ARG A 141 27.80 3.94 3.41
N LEU A 142 27.54 3.44 4.62
CA LEU A 142 26.23 3.52 5.24
C LEU A 142 25.88 4.98 5.52
N LEU A 143 24.76 5.44 4.96
CA LEU A 143 24.18 6.75 5.23
C LEU A 143 23.21 6.71 6.41
N GLY A 144 22.45 5.62 6.54
CA GLY A 144 21.45 5.51 7.58
C GLY A 144 20.69 4.21 7.55
N VAL A 145 20.09 3.92 8.71
CA VAL A 145 19.22 2.77 8.95
C VAL A 145 17.86 3.31 9.33
N ARG A 146 16.81 2.82 8.67
CA ARG A 146 15.42 3.16 8.97
C ARG A 146 14.65 1.91 9.31
N ILE A 147 13.91 1.94 10.42
CA ILE A 147 12.97 0.87 10.76
C ILE A 147 11.84 0.85 9.73
N VAL A 148 11.57 -0.32 9.17
CA VAL A 148 10.33 -0.55 8.44
C VAL A 148 9.28 -0.91 9.49
N SER A 149 8.49 0.09 9.85
CA SER A 149 7.32 -0.14 10.68
C SER A 149 6.29 -0.87 9.82
N GLU A 150 5.76 -1.99 10.30
CA GLU A 150 4.53 -2.60 9.77
C GLU A 150 3.32 -1.64 9.89
N ARG A 151 3.53 -0.51 10.58
CA ARG A 151 2.61 0.62 10.78
C ARG A 151 3.29 1.95 10.42
N ALA A 152 3.63 2.24 9.18
CA ALA A 152 3.90 3.63 8.77
C ALA A 152 3.89 3.86 7.25
N CYS A 153 2.84 4.52 6.77
CA CYS A 153 2.95 5.45 5.66
C CYS A 153 1.96 6.61 5.92
N LEU A 154 2.43 7.72 6.52
CA LEU A 154 1.57 8.90 6.73
C LEU A 154 2.26 10.27 6.72
N ALA A 155 3.55 10.40 7.02
CA ALA A 155 4.10 11.72 7.34
C ALA A 155 4.47 12.61 6.13
N PHE A 156 4.55 12.09 4.91
CA PHE A 156 5.11 12.85 3.77
C PHE A 156 4.07 13.53 2.86
N TRP A 157 2.80 13.13 2.87
CA TRP A 157 1.87 13.49 1.77
C TRP A 157 0.70 14.40 2.15
N LEU A 158 0.53 14.78 3.42
CA LEU A 158 -0.58 15.64 3.84
C LEU A 158 -0.07 16.81 4.67
N SER A 159 0.14 17.96 4.01
CA SER A 159 -0.06 19.22 4.70
C SER A 159 -1.53 19.27 5.14
N GLY A 160 -1.79 19.42 6.43
CA GLY A 160 -3.15 19.40 7.00
C GLY A 160 -4.14 20.40 6.39
N SER A 161 -3.67 21.37 5.58
CA SER A 161 -4.49 22.32 4.83
C SER A 161 -5.38 21.68 3.75
N ASP A 162 -4.90 20.63 3.07
CA ASP A 162 -5.60 20.08 1.91
C ASP A 162 -6.80 19.21 2.31
N LEU A 163 -6.74 18.54 3.45
CA LEU A 163 -7.81 17.68 3.94
C LEU A 163 -9.06 18.47 4.34
N ALA A 164 -8.90 19.62 5.02
CA ALA A 164 -10.01 20.48 5.42
C ALA A 164 -10.74 21.09 4.20
N SER A 165 -9.98 21.48 3.17
CA SER A 165 -10.53 22.01 1.91
C SER A 165 -11.31 20.95 1.12
N LEU A 166 -10.79 19.71 1.07
CA LEU A 166 -11.46 18.58 0.43
C LEU A 166 -12.78 18.22 1.14
N LEU A 167 -12.77 18.16 2.48
CA LEU A 167 -13.99 17.89 3.26
C LEU A 167 -15.06 18.98 3.05
N SER A 168 -14.63 20.25 2.97
CA SER A 168 -15.52 21.39 2.73
C SER A 168 -16.19 21.32 1.34
N SER A 169 -15.46 20.84 0.34
CA SER A 169 -15.96 20.71 -1.04
C SER A 169 -16.99 19.58 -1.17
N ILE A 170 -16.88 18.52 -0.37
CA ILE A 170 -17.82 17.38 -0.38
C ILE A 170 -19.17 17.76 0.25
N SER A 171 -19.16 18.65 1.26
CA SER A 171 -20.37 19.12 1.93
C SER A 171 -21.35 19.86 1.01
N LEU A 172 -20.89 20.43 -0.12
CA LEU A 172 -21.77 21.14 -1.06
C LEU A 172 -22.53 20.21 -2.02
N CYS A 173 -22.13 18.95 -2.17
CA CYS A 173 -22.75 18.03 -3.13
C CYS A 173 -23.93 17.22 -2.55
N ALA A 174 -24.18 17.30 -1.23
CA ALA A 174 -25.23 16.54 -0.56
C ALA A 174 -26.64 17.14 -0.68
N ASP A 175 -26.78 18.39 -1.15
CA ASP A 175 -28.05 19.14 -1.09
C ASP A 175 -28.93 19.10 -2.36
N LEU A 176 -28.62 18.28 -3.37
CA LEU A 176 -29.36 18.24 -4.64
C LEU A 176 -30.38 17.09 -4.75
N THR A 177 -31.21 16.88 -3.72
CA THR A 177 -32.45 16.08 -3.85
C THR A 177 -33.59 16.65 -3.02
N SER A 178 -34.27 17.69 -3.51
CA SER A 178 -35.73 17.86 -3.36
C SER A 178 -36.20 19.18 -4.00
N SER A 179 -36.95 19.08 -5.09
CA SER A 179 -37.76 20.17 -5.63
C SER A 179 -39.20 20.07 -5.08
N SER A 180 -39.68 21.11 -4.39
CA SER A 180 -41.08 21.62 -4.48
C SER A 180 -41.38 22.79 -3.50
N SER A 181 -41.58 23.98 -4.08
CA SER A 181 -42.53 25.07 -3.77
C SER A 181 -42.81 25.60 -2.33
N SER A 182 -42.25 26.79 -2.07
CA SER A 182 -42.89 28.06 -1.61
C SER A 182 -43.29 28.25 -0.11
N PRO A 183 -43.51 29.50 0.39
CA PRO A 183 -42.51 30.24 1.16
C PRO A 183 -43.02 30.73 2.53
N SER A 184 -42.20 30.75 3.59
CA SER A 184 -42.36 31.72 4.69
C SER A 184 -41.22 31.71 5.70
N ALA A 185 -40.90 32.93 6.15
CA ALA A 185 -40.20 33.32 7.37
C ALA A 185 -38.71 32.94 7.50
N ILE A 186 -37.90 33.96 7.21
CA ILE A 186 -36.49 34.10 7.54
C ILE A 186 -36.28 33.82 9.03
N THR A 187 -35.62 32.70 9.33
CA THR A 187 -34.82 32.53 10.54
C THR A 187 -33.40 32.30 10.07
N ILE A 188 -32.48 33.22 10.40
CA ILE A 188 -31.06 33.13 10.08
C ILE A 188 -30.51 31.90 10.82
N PRO A 189 -30.10 30.81 10.16
CA PRO A 189 -29.42 29.73 10.85
C PRO A 189 -27.99 30.19 11.23
N PRO A 190 -27.43 29.69 12.35
CA PRO A 190 -26.05 29.95 12.70
C PRO A 190 -25.12 29.41 11.60
N ALA A 191 -24.02 30.14 11.34
CA ALA A 191 -23.04 29.85 10.31
C ALA A 191 -22.61 28.36 10.30
N PRO A 192 -22.44 27.74 9.12
CA PRO A 192 -22.14 26.31 9.02
C PRO A 192 -20.76 26.03 9.65
N SER A 193 -20.78 25.21 10.71
CA SER A 193 -19.59 24.59 11.26
C SER A 193 -18.89 23.76 10.18
N SER A 194 -17.57 23.94 10.05
CA SER A 194 -16.69 23.12 9.22
C SER A 194 -17.06 21.63 9.28
N PRO A 195 -17.04 20.89 8.16
CA PRO A 195 -17.45 19.48 8.15
C PRO A 195 -16.58 18.68 9.13
N SER A 196 -17.23 18.12 10.15
CA SER A 196 -16.57 17.23 11.11
C SER A 196 -16.10 15.97 10.37
N GLN A 197 -14.82 15.64 10.52
CA GLN A 197 -14.25 14.42 9.94
C GLN A 197 -15.04 13.18 10.39
N PRO A 198 -15.24 12.18 9.51
CA PRO A 198 -15.87 10.93 9.91
C PRO A 198 -15.08 10.26 11.03
N THR A 199 -15.80 9.70 12.01
CA THR A 199 -15.21 9.03 13.18
C THR A 199 -15.24 7.51 13.07
N SER A 200 -15.62 6.96 11.91
CA SER A 200 -15.77 5.52 11.68
C SER A 200 -15.24 5.11 10.29
N ILE A 201 -14.88 3.84 10.14
CA ILE A 201 -14.36 3.27 8.88
C ILE A 201 -15.39 3.40 7.75
N VAL A 202 -16.65 3.07 8.03
CA VAL A 202 -17.75 3.16 7.07
C VAL A 202 -18.02 4.61 6.68
N GLY A 203 -17.96 5.54 7.63
CA GLY A 203 -18.11 6.97 7.35
C GLY A 203 -17.03 7.48 6.39
N TRP A 204 -15.78 7.07 6.58
CA TRP A 204 -14.68 7.38 5.64
C TRP A 204 -14.87 6.69 4.28
N ALA A 205 -15.26 5.42 4.24
CA ALA A 205 -15.52 4.70 3.00
C ALA A 205 -16.59 5.40 2.15
N ARG A 206 -17.69 5.83 2.77
CA ARG A 206 -18.76 6.60 2.11
C ARG A 206 -18.29 7.98 1.64
N LEU A 207 -17.44 8.63 2.41
CA LEU A 207 -16.82 9.89 2.01
C LEU A 207 -15.93 9.72 0.76
N ILE A 208 -15.14 8.64 0.68
CA ILE A 208 -14.29 8.30 -0.47
C ILE A 208 -15.15 8.09 -1.72
N LEU A 209 -16.30 7.40 -1.60
CA LEU A 209 -17.24 7.21 -2.70
C LEU A 209 -17.79 8.53 -3.24
N LEU A 210 -17.91 9.56 -2.40
CA LEU A 210 -18.39 10.89 -2.79
C LEU A 210 -17.26 11.85 -3.21
N ALA A 211 -16.00 11.39 -3.26
CA ALA A 211 -14.86 12.25 -3.57
C ALA A 211 -14.97 12.87 -4.98
N PRO A 212 -14.85 14.21 -5.11
CA PRO A 212 -15.16 14.92 -6.36
C PRO A 212 -14.06 14.81 -7.42
N SER A 213 -12.87 14.31 -7.06
CA SER A 213 -11.75 14.15 -7.98
C SER A 213 -10.96 12.88 -7.69
N PRO A 214 -10.25 12.32 -8.70
CA PRO A 214 -9.39 11.15 -8.50
C PRO A 214 -8.32 11.36 -7.44
N THR A 215 -7.72 12.56 -7.40
CA THR A 215 -6.70 12.92 -6.41
C THR A 215 -7.27 12.95 -5.00
N ALA A 216 -8.47 13.54 -4.83
CA ALA A 216 -9.16 13.55 -3.54
C ALA A 216 -9.46 12.12 -3.07
N LYS A 217 -9.94 11.27 -3.99
CA LYS A 217 -10.25 9.88 -3.70
C LYS A 217 -9.03 9.12 -3.18
N VAL A 218 -7.92 9.17 -3.91
CA VAL A 218 -6.64 8.55 -3.53
C VAL A 218 -6.14 9.05 -2.18
N SER A 219 -6.20 10.35 -1.96
CA SER A 219 -5.76 10.98 -0.71
C SER A 219 -6.58 10.47 0.48
N LEU A 220 -7.91 10.48 0.36
CA LEU A 220 -8.83 10.01 1.39
C LEU A 220 -8.68 8.50 1.65
N THR A 221 -8.53 7.68 0.61
CA THR A 221 -8.29 6.23 0.75
C THR A 221 -7.02 5.94 1.55
N ARG A 222 -5.89 6.57 1.18
CA ARG A 222 -4.63 6.40 1.90
C ARG A 222 -4.74 6.84 3.35
N HIS A 223 -5.44 7.96 3.59
CA HIS A 223 -5.68 8.46 4.94
C HIS A 223 -6.49 7.47 5.79
N LEU A 224 -7.60 6.95 5.27
CA LEU A 224 -8.41 5.93 5.93
C LEU A 224 -7.60 4.69 6.29
N VAL A 225 -6.86 4.14 5.32
CA VAL A 225 -6.07 2.91 5.52
C VAL A 225 -5.03 3.12 6.61
N ALA A 226 -4.42 4.30 6.68
CA ALA A 226 -3.44 4.57 7.71
C ALA A 226 -4.05 4.84 9.10
N LEU A 227 -5.22 5.50 9.18
CA LEU A 227 -5.98 5.60 10.42
C LEU A 227 -6.41 4.23 10.94
N PHE A 228 -6.78 3.32 10.04
CA PHE A 228 -7.12 1.94 10.34
C PHE A 228 -5.91 1.16 10.88
N ARG A 229 -4.78 1.16 10.16
CA ARG A 229 -3.56 0.44 10.56
C ARG A 229 -2.91 0.98 11.84
N SER A 230 -3.01 2.28 12.09
CA SER A 230 -2.50 2.90 13.32
C SER A 230 -3.38 2.61 14.54
N GLY A 231 -4.58 2.05 14.35
CA GLY A 231 -5.54 1.83 15.43
C GLY A 231 -6.18 3.11 15.95
N GLN A 232 -5.99 4.26 15.29
CA GLN A 232 -6.68 5.51 15.64
C GLN A 232 -8.17 5.44 15.31
N LEU A 233 -8.53 4.63 14.31
CA LEU A 233 -9.91 4.39 13.90
C LEU A 233 -10.37 2.99 14.34
N THR A 234 -10.95 2.91 15.52
CA THR A 234 -11.38 1.63 16.14
C THR A 234 -12.86 1.31 15.93
N ARG A 235 -13.63 2.26 15.37
CA ARG A 235 -15.07 2.12 15.16
C ARG A 235 -15.38 1.79 13.71
N LEU A 236 -16.14 0.71 13.49
CA LEU A 236 -16.59 0.29 12.15
C LEU A 236 -17.61 1.27 11.56
N SER A 237 -18.69 1.55 12.29
CA SER A 237 -19.75 2.47 11.87
C SER A 237 -20.22 3.36 13.01
N SER A 238 -20.84 4.48 12.66
CA SER A 238 -21.45 5.45 13.58
C SER A 238 -22.86 5.82 13.10
N PRO A 239 -23.83 6.09 14.01
CA PRO A 239 -25.12 6.67 13.63
C PRO A 239 -25.01 8.02 12.91
N SER A 240 -23.87 8.71 13.06
CA SER A 240 -23.55 9.98 12.41
C SER A 240 -22.90 9.82 11.03
N ASP A 241 -22.70 8.58 10.54
CA ASP A 241 -22.11 8.36 9.22
C ASP A 241 -23.04 8.89 8.12
N PRO A 242 -22.51 9.48 7.04
CA PRO A 242 -23.32 9.85 5.89
C PRO A 242 -24.06 8.63 5.33
N PRO A 243 -25.21 8.80 4.64
CA PRO A 243 -25.91 7.68 4.02
C PRO A 243 -25.05 6.98 2.96
N GLN A 244 -25.29 5.69 2.74
CA GLN A 244 -24.62 4.96 1.65
C GLN A 244 -25.03 5.59 0.30
N PRO A 245 -24.08 6.04 -0.53
CA PRO A 245 -24.43 6.54 -1.84
C PRO A 245 -24.94 5.41 -2.75
N ALA A 246 -25.89 5.74 -3.63
CA ALA A 246 -26.40 4.77 -4.61
C ALA A 246 -25.30 4.35 -5.58
N GLU A 247 -24.54 5.34 -6.08
CA GLU A 247 -23.39 5.16 -6.95
C GLU A 247 -22.23 6.05 -6.49
N PRO A 248 -20.96 5.64 -6.71
CA PRO A 248 -19.82 6.50 -6.44
C PRO A 248 -19.84 7.74 -7.35
N TYR A 249 -19.36 8.88 -6.86
CA TYR A 249 -19.31 10.12 -7.61
C TYR A 249 -18.51 9.96 -8.92
N ARG A 250 -19.05 10.53 -9.99
CA ARG A 250 -18.41 10.68 -11.29
C ARG A 250 -18.58 12.12 -11.75
N ALA A 251 -17.55 12.67 -12.39
CA ALA A 251 -17.65 14.01 -12.94
C ALA A 251 -18.77 14.09 -13.99
N PRO A 252 -19.52 15.21 -14.10
CA PRO A 252 -20.61 15.35 -15.06
C PRO A 252 -20.20 15.17 -16.53
N SER A 253 -18.91 15.31 -16.83
CA SER A 253 -18.34 15.07 -18.17
C SER A 253 -18.23 13.59 -18.54
N VAL A 254 -18.41 12.67 -17.58
CA VAL A 254 -18.32 11.22 -17.81
C VAL A 254 -19.65 10.73 -18.39
N VAL A 255 -19.58 10.09 -19.55
CA VAL A 255 -20.74 9.49 -20.21
C VAL A 255 -20.64 7.97 -20.11
N THR A 256 -21.64 7.34 -19.49
CA THR A 256 -21.75 5.88 -19.46
C THR A 256 -22.26 5.39 -20.81
N VAL A 257 -21.54 4.42 -21.38
CA VAL A 257 -21.88 3.82 -22.67
C VAL A 257 -22.07 2.31 -22.51
N ALA A 258 -22.90 1.72 -23.37
CA ALA A 258 -23.13 0.29 -23.35
C ALA A 258 -21.85 -0.50 -23.72
N PRO A 259 -21.68 -1.74 -23.21
CA PRO A 259 -20.61 -2.63 -23.62
C PRO A 259 -20.60 -2.79 -25.15
N GLY A 260 -19.53 -2.35 -25.83
CA GLY A 260 -19.40 -2.35 -27.29
C GLY A 260 -19.50 -0.97 -27.95
N GLN A 261 -20.01 0.05 -27.26
CA GLN A 261 -20.01 1.45 -27.69
C GLN A 261 -18.80 2.24 -27.13
N ALA A 262 -17.97 1.59 -26.31
CA ALA A 262 -16.72 2.15 -25.83
C ALA A 262 -15.73 2.35 -26.99
N LEU A 263 -14.94 3.43 -26.92
CA LEU A 263 -13.86 3.70 -27.87
C LEU A 263 -12.89 2.51 -27.92
N LYS A 264 -12.62 1.99 -29.12
CA LYS A 264 -11.63 0.94 -29.31
C LYS A 264 -10.25 1.45 -28.90
N LEU A 265 -9.63 0.79 -27.91
CA LEU A 265 -8.24 1.04 -27.57
C LEU A 265 -7.35 0.50 -28.70
N GLY A 266 -6.63 1.41 -29.36
CA GLY A 266 -5.62 1.04 -30.35
C GLY A 266 -4.34 0.50 -29.70
N LYS A 267 -3.45 -0.10 -30.49
CA LYS A 267 -2.12 -0.49 -30.03
C LYS A 267 -1.30 0.74 -29.62
N ALA A 268 -0.41 0.58 -28.64
CA ALA A 268 0.41 1.63 -28.01
C ALA A 268 1.47 2.30 -28.94
N GLY A 269 1.33 2.19 -30.26
CA GLY A 269 2.32 2.68 -31.22
C GLY A 269 2.36 4.21 -31.40
N SER A 270 1.28 4.93 -31.09
CA SER A 270 1.24 6.40 -31.15
C SER A 270 1.17 7.02 -29.75
N VAL A 271 1.69 8.25 -29.57
CA VAL A 271 1.59 8.99 -28.30
C VAL A 271 0.13 9.15 -27.86
N GLN A 272 -0.77 9.47 -28.79
CA GLN A 272 -2.20 9.60 -28.52
C GLN A 272 -2.84 8.29 -28.02
N ASN A 273 -2.45 7.14 -28.59
CA ASN A 273 -2.96 5.85 -28.12
C ASN A 273 -2.39 5.47 -26.75
N ARG A 274 -1.13 5.80 -26.46
CA ARG A 274 -0.53 5.62 -25.13
C ARG A 274 -1.26 6.46 -24.07
N ILE A 275 -1.58 7.71 -24.39
CA ILE A 275 -2.39 8.58 -23.51
C ILE A 275 -3.76 7.95 -23.25
N LYS A 276 -4.48 7.51 -24.28
CA LYS A 276 -5.78 6.82 -24.12
C LYS A 276 -5.68 5.56 -23.25
N LEU A 277 -4.61 4.78 -23.43
CA LEU A 277 -4.37 3.57 -22.64
C LEU A 277 -4.12 3.91 -21.17
N LEU A 278 -3.28 4.91 -20.88
CA LEU A 278 -3.02 5.38 -19.51
C LEU A 278 -4.30 5.89 -18.84
N HIS A 279 -5.13 6.65 -19.56
CA HIS A 279 -6.43 7.09 -19.03
C HIS A 279 -7.37 5.92 -18.74
N ALA A 280 -7.41 4.91 -19.61
CA ALA A 280 -8.24 3.74 -19.39
C ALA A 280 -7.78 2.92 -18.18
N LEU A 281 -6.46 2.72 -18.03
CA LEU A 281 -5.89 2.05 -16.86
C LEU A 281 -6.24 2.81 -15.58
N ALA A 282 -5.96 4.12 -15.52
CA ALA A 282 -6.31 4.92 -14.34
C ALA A 282 -7.82 4.95 -14.05
N ALA A 283 -8.67 4.88 -15.07
CA ALA A 283 -10.10 4.73 -14.88
C ALA A 283 -10.45 3.39 -14.23
N ILE A 284 -9.85 2.28 -14.67
CA ILE A 284 -10.05 0.95 -14.06
C ILE A 284 -9.65 0.98 -12.58
N GLU A 285 -8.48 1.56 -12.24
CA GLU A 285 -8.04 1.62 -10.83
C GLU A 285 -8.99 2.46 -9.97
N GLN A 286 -9.52 3.56 -10.50
CA GLN A 286 -10.53 4.35 -9.79
C GLN A 286 -11.81 3.56 -9.48
N TRP A 287 -12.22 2.69 -10.41
CA TRP A 287 -13.36 1.79 -10.19
C TRP A 287 -13.03 0.70 -9.17
N ALA A 288 -11.80 0.19 -9.16
CA ALA A 288 -11.35 -0.80 -8.19
C ALA A 288 -11.30 -0.22 -6.76
N ILE A 289 -10.82 1.03 -6.59
CA ILE A 289 -10.91 1.75 -5.30
C ILE A 289 -12.36 1.84 -4.84
N ASP A 290 -13.27 2.27 -5.73
CA ASP A 290 -14.69 2.42 -5.39
C ASP A 290 -15.32 1.09 -4.98
N LEU A 291 -15.07 0.03 -5.75
CA LEU A 291 -15.58 -1.30 -5.45
C LEU A 291 -15.10 -1.77 -4.07
N ALA A 292 -13.81 -1.59 -3.78
CA ALA A 292 -13.23 -2.04 -2.53
C ALA A 292 -13.83 -1.32 -1.31
N VAL A 293 -13.94 0.01 -1.36
CA VAL A 293 -14.53 0.78 -0.25
C VAL A 293 -16.06 0.64 -0.18
N ASP A 294 -16.74 0.41 -1.31
CA ASP A 294 -18.18 0.12 -1.34
C ASP A 294 -18.49 -1.24 -0.70
N CYS A 295 -17.66 -2.27 -0.94
CA CYS A 295 -17.74 -3.55 -0.24
C CYS A 295 -17.64 -3.37 1.29
N VAL A 296 -16.68 -2.57 1.77
CA VAL A 296 -16.57 -2.25 3.21
C VAL A 296 -17.84 -1.54 3.69
N ALA A 297 -18.29 -0.52 2.98
CA ALA A 297 -19.41 0.33 3.42
C ALA A 297 -20.78 -0.38 3.41
N ARG A 298 -20.96 -1.37 2.52
CA ARG A 298 -22.20 -2.17 2.42
C ARG A 298 -22.20 -3.40 3.31
N PHE A 299 -21.08 -4.11 3.42
CA PHE A 299 -21.05 -5.44 4.05
C PHE A 299 -20.42 -5.47 5.45
N TYR A 300 -20.09 -4.32 6.06
CA TYR A 300 -19.46 -4.27 7.39
C TYR A 300 -20.25 -4.96 8.52
N ASP A 301 -21.58 -5.04 8.42
CA ASP A 301 -22.45 -5.72 9.39
C ASP A 301 -23.13 -6.97 8.80
N TRP A 302 -22.67 -7.43 7.63
CA TRP A 302 -23.14 -8.69 7.05
C TRP A 302 -22.79 -9.87 7.96
N ARG A 303 -23.73 -10.79 8.13
CA ARG A 303 -23.61 -11.96 9.00
C ARG A 303 -23.73 -13.24 8.18
N VAL A 304 -22.81 -14.17 8.42
CA VAL A 304 -22.75 -15.46 7.74
C VAL A 304 -23.50 -16.48 8.58
N GLY A 305 -24.59 -17.02 8.04
CA GLY A 305 -25.46 -17.99 8.71
C GLY A 305 -26.77 -18.28 7.95
N ALA A 306 -27.27 -17.30 7.20
CA ALA A 306 -28.41 -17.42 6.28
C ALA A 306 -28.23 -16.49 5.07
N ASP A 307 -28.97 -16.72 3.97
CA ASP A 307 -28.87 -15.96 2.72
C ASP A 307 -29.27 -14.48 2.86
N ASP A 308 -29.96 -14.13 3.95
CA ASP A 308 -30.42 -12.77 4.23
C ASP A 308 -29.35 -11.86 4.84
N GLY A 309 -28.19 -12.41 5.21
CA GLY A 309 -27.06 -11.68 5.77
C GLY A 309 -27.29 -11.15 7.19
N LYS A 310 -28.35 -11.57 7.89
CA LYS A 310 -28.73 -11.05 9.22
C LYS A 310 -28.49 -12.03 10.35
N GLU A 311 -28.40 -13.31 10.05
CA GLU A 311 -28.19 -14.35 11.04
C GLU A 311 -26.74 -14.86 11.04
N GLY A 312 -26.29 -15.30 12.22
CA GLY A 312 -24.97 -15.89 12.41
C GLY A 312 -23.85 -14.89 12.73
N LYS A 313 -22.63 -15.25 12.35
CA LYS A 313 -21.42 -14.53 12.78
C LYS A 313 -21.17 -13.35 11.84
N ARG A 314 -20.99 -12.16 12.41
CA ARG A 314 -20.59 -10.97 11.66
C ARG A 314 -19.25 -11.23 10.94
N MET A 315 -19.13 -10.67 9.74
CA MET A 315 -17.87 -10.64 9.00
C MET A 315 -16.70 -10.21 9.93
N PRO A 316 -15.55 -10.93 9.88
CA PRO A 316 -14.40 -10.60 10.71
C PRO A 316 -13.75 -9.27 10.29
N TRP A 317 -12.95 -8.69 11.18
CA TRP A 317 -12.16 -7.48 10.88
C TRP A 317 -11.15 -7.68 9.73
N SER A 318 -10.73 -8.93 9.47
CA SER A 318 -9.86 -9.26 8.34
C SER A 318 -10.51 -8.91 7.00
N PHE A 319 -11.82 -9.13 6.85
CA PHE A 319 -12.54 -8.70 5.64
C PHE A 319 -12.35 -7.20 5.36
N VAL A 320 -12.49 -6.37 6.39
CA VAL A 320 -12.30 -4.91 6.26
C VAL A 320 -10.84 -4.60 5.94
N ALA A 321 -9.90 -5.27 6.61
CA ALA A 321 -8.48 -5.10 6.33
C ALA A 321 -8.10 -5.47 4.89
N ASP A 322 -8.65 -6.57 4.36
CA ASP A 322 -8.37 -7.07 3.01
C ASP A 322 -8.87 -6.10 1.95
N PHE A 323 -10.11 -5.62 2.06
CA PHE A 323 -10.64 -4.63 1.12
C PHE A 323 -9.98 -3.25 1.25
N LEU A 324 -9.57 -2.84 2.46
CA LEU A 324 -8.78 -1.63 2.64
C LEU A 324 -7.37 -1.76 2.03
N LYS A 325 -6.76 -2.96 2.06
CA LYS A 325 -5.50 -3.25 1.37
C LYS A 325 -5.67 -3.11 -0.14
N VAL A 326 -6.71 -3.73 -0.71
CA VAL A 326 -7.05 -3.58 -2.15
C VAL A 326 -7.23 -2.09 -2.50
N ALA A 327 -8.04 -1.36 -1.74
CA ALA A 327 -8.25 0.06 -2.00
C ALA A 327 -6.95 0.88 -1.98
N GLU A 328 -6.03 0.58 -1.07
CA GLU A 328 -4.72 1.23 -1.02
C GLU A 328 -3.84 0.87 -2.21
N ASP A 329 -3.81 -0.40 -2.61
CA ASP A 329 -3.00 -0.88 -3.72
C ASP A 329 -3.39 -0.17 -5.03
N GLU A 330 -4.68 -0.05 -5.30
CA GLU A 330 -5.19 0.66 -6.48
C GLU A 330 -4.97 2.18 -6.39
N ALA A 331 -4.90 2.72 -5.17
CA ALA A 331 -4.57 4.12 -4.93
C ALA A 331 -3.09 4.44 -5.22
N LYS A 332 -2.19 3.46 -5.36
CA LYS A 332 -0.78 3.67 -5.70
C LYS A 332 -0.58 4.05 -7.17
N CYS A 333 -1.45 3.59 -8.07
CA CYS A 333 -1.29 3.71 -9.52
C CYS A 333 -1.67 5.08 -10.11
N VAL A 334 -2.49 5.87 -9.41
CA VAL A 334 -3.08 7.13 -9.93
C VAL A 334 -2.12 8.32 -10.11
N PRO A 335 -1.05 8.53 -9.28
CA PRO A 335 -0.13 9.65 -9.46
C PRO A 335 0.56 9.69 -10.83
N VAL A 336 0.71 8.53 -11.49
CA VAL A 336 1.38 8.39 -12.80
C VAL A 336 0.65 9.15 -13.92
N VAL A 337 -0.66 9.41 -13.79
CA VAL A 337 -1.45 10.04 -14.86
C VAL A 337 -1.59 11.57 -14.68
N HIS A 338 -1.31 12.12 -13.50
CA HIS A 338 -1.40 13.57 -13.26
C HIS A 338 -0.15 14.36 -13.71
N ALA A 339 1.00 13.69 -13.85
CA ALA A 339 2.22 14.31 -14.40
C ALA A 339 2.12 14.58 -15.92
N GLY A 340 1.09 14.06 -16.59
CA GLY A 340 0.83 14.22 -18.02
C GLY A 340 -0.14 15.35 -18.36
N ARG A 341 -0.14 16.47 -17.62
CA ARG A 341 -0.84 17.70 -18.05
C ARG A 341 -0.06 18.33 -19.21
N VAL A 342 -0.03 17.63 -20.35
CA VAL A 342 0.45 18.18 -21.61
C VAL A 342 -0.64 19.13 -22.07
N HIS A 343 -0.38 20.42 -21.86
CA HIS A 343 -1.13 21.50 -22.50
C HIS A 343 -1.24 21.21 -24.00
N THR A 344 -2.46 21.00 -24.47
CA THR A 344 -2.80 21.16 -25.89
C THR A 344 -2.90 22.62 -26.24
#